data_AF-A0A1U8PE04-F1
#
_entry.id   AF-A0A1U8PE04-F1
#
_cell.length_a   1.000
_cell.length_b   1.000
_cell.length_c   1.000
_cell.angle_alpha   90.00
_cell.angle_beta   90.00
_cell.angle_gamma   90.00
#
_symmetry.space_group_name_H-M   'P 1'
#
loop_
_entity.id
_entity.type
_entity.pdbx_description
1 polymer ?
#
loop_
_entity_poly.entity_id
_entity_poly.type
_entity_poly.pdbx_seq_one_letter_code
_entity_poly.pdbx_strand_id
1 'polypeptide(L)'
;MWIKTLLYSDVCRYADFLSCLNDDRNIRALFERALSSLPQEESIEIWKRFTQFEKTYGDLASMLKVEQRRKEALSGTIEEGASALETSLLDLISRYSFKDLWPCSSKDLDHLSRQEELQFHQTPLLQFLLLPICRIPWLQLLVLLQTH
;
A
#
# COMPACT_ATOMS: atom_id res chain seq x y z
N MET A 1 10.28 21.38 3.09
CA MET A 1 10.09 20.50 1.91
C MET A 1 11.42 19.87 1.46
N TRP A 2 12.47 20.65 1.19
CA TRP A 2 13.77 20.13 0.72
C TRP A 2 14.51 19.19 1.69
N ILE A 3 14.48 19.45 3.00
CA ILE A 3 15.12 18.61 4.03
C ILE A 3 14.54 17.17 4.04
N LYS A 4 13.26 17.03 3.73
CA LYS A 4 12.52 15.75 3.74
C LYS A 4 12.94 14.85 2.58
N THR A 5 13.03 15.43 1.37
CA THR A 5 13.51 14.74 0.17
C THR A 5 14.99 14.36 0.27
N LEU A 6 15.80 15.21 0.91
CA LEU A 6 17.21 14.94 1.17
C LEU A 6 17.38 13.70 2.07
N LEU A 7 16.67 13.65 3.20
CA LEU A 7 16.77 12.52 4.14
C LEU A 7 16.40 11.18 3.48
N TYR A 8 15.31 11.13 2.70
CA TYR A 8 14.95 9.93 1.94
C TYR A 8 16.05 9.52 0.96
N SER A 9 16.57 10.47 0.19
CA SER A 9 17.63 10.20 -0.79
C SER A 9 18.92 9.69 -0.13
N ASP A 10 19.24 10.19 1.06
CA ASP A 10 20.44 9.80 1.81
C ASP A 10 20.28 8.41 2.42
N VAL A 11 19.10 8.09 2.96
CA VAL A 11 18.79 6.73 3.46
C VAL A 11 18.88 5.71 2.34
N CYS A 12 18.32 6.00 1.15
CA CYS A 12 18.40 5.09 0.01
C CYS A 12 19.84 4.85 -0.45
N ARG A 13 20.63 5.92 -0.65
CA ARG A 13 22.04 5.77 -1.06
C ARG A 13 22.86 4.99 -0.04
N TYR A 14 22.64 5.23 1.24
CA TYR A 14 23.37 4.54 2.30
C TYR A 14 22.93 3.06 2.41
N ALA A 15 21.63 2.76 2.25
CA ALA A 15 21.14 1.40 2.17
C ALA A 15 21.75 0.62 1.00
N ASP A 16 21.82 1.23 -0.19
CA ASP A 16 22.42 0.62 -1.37
C ASP A 16 23.92 0.32 -1.14
N PHE A 17 24.65 1.25 -0.52
CA PHE A 17 26.04 1.05 -0.13
C PHE A 17 26.20 -0.14 0.84
N LEU A 18 25.38 -0.20 1.88
CA LEU A 18 25.42 -1.29 2.85
C LEU A 18 25.00 -2.64 2.23
N SER A 19 24.07 -2.64 1.26
CA SER A 19 23.70 -3.84 0.51
C SER A 19 24.88 -4.41 -0.28
N CYS A 20 25.73 -3.57 -0.86
CA CYS A 20 26.97 -4.02 -1.51
C CYS A 20 27.99 -4.63 -0.53
N LEU A 21 27.91 -4.27 0.76
CA LEU A 21 28.74 -4.85 1.82
C LEU A 21 28.11 -6.06 2.50
N ASN A 22 26.89 -6.43 2.10
CA ASN A 22 26.10 -7.51 2.71
C ASN A 22 25.89 -7.33 4.24
N ASP A 23 25.80 -6.06 4.68
CA ASP A 23 25.64 -5.70 6.09
C ASP A 23 24.17 -5.51 6.47
N ASP A 24 23.42 -6.62 6.43
CA ASP A 24 21.97 -6.63 6.64
C ASP A 24 21.56 -6.10 8.01
N ARG A 25 22.42 -6.26 9.02
CA ARG A 25 22.17 -5.77 10.38
C ARG A 25 22.13 -4.24 10.40
N ASN A 26 23.09 -3.59 9.77
CA ASN A 26 23.14 -2.13 9.72
C ASN A 26 22.06 -1.55 8.79
N ILE A 27 21.70 -2.26 7.71
CA ILE A 27 20.58 -1.84 6.85
C ILE A 27 19.27 -1.81 7.63
N ARG A 28 18.97 -2.87 8.40
CA ARG A 28 17.76 -2.89 9.26
C ARG A 28 17.79 -1.76 10.28
N ALA A 29 18.92 -1.54 10.96
CA ALA A 29 19.06 -0.46 11.93
C ALA A 29 18.87 0.93 11.30
N LEU A 30 19.33 1.13 10.05
CA LEU A 30 19.12 2.36 9.29
C LEU A 30 17.63 2.62 9.05
N PHE A 31 16.90 1.62 8.55
CA PHE A 31 15.46 1.74 8.29
C PHE A 31 14.67 1.99 9.58
N GLU A 32 14.93 1.24 10.64
CA GLU A 32 14.27 1.44 11.94
C GLU A 32 14.49 2.84 12.50
N ARG A 33 15.73 3.35 12.39
CA ARG A 33 16.04 4.72 12.83
C ARG A 33 15.34 5.76 11.98
N ALA A 34 15.29 5.56 10.65
CA ALA A 34 14.59 6.46 9.75
C ALA A 34 13.09 6.53 10.08
N LEU A 35 12.44 5.37 10.27
CA LEU A 35 11.03 5.26 10.64
C LEU A 35 10.73 5.86 12.01
N SER A 36 11.64 5.77 12.97
CA SER A 36 11.49 6.39 14.29
C SER A 36 11.61 7.92 14.25
N SER A 37 12.29 8.47 13.23
CA SER A 37 12.57 9.91 13.11
C SER A 37 11.58 10.68 12.25
N LEU A 38 10.86 9.98 11.37
CA LEU A 38 9.99 10.58 10.34
C LEU A 38 8.52 10.52 10.74
N PRO A 39 7.71 11.54 10.39
CA PRO A 39 6.27 11.47 10.52
C PRO A 39 5.67 10.47 9.52
N GLN A 40 4.45 10.01 9.82
CA GLN A 40 3.80 8.90 9.12
C GLN A 40 3.64 9.15 7.62
N GLU A 41 3.30 10.38 7.23
CA GLU A 41 3.07 10.79 5.83
C GLU A 41 4.34 10.65 4.96
N GLU A 42 5.51 10.80 5.57
CA GLU A 42 6.81 10.73 4.88
C GLU A 42 7.46 9.35 4.98
N SER A 43 7.00 8.54 5.92
CA SER A 43 7.49 7.18 6.14
C SER A 43 7.08 6.21 5.03
N ILE A 44 6.09 6.55 4.18
CA ILE A 44 5.52 5.66 3.15
C ILE A 44 6.59 5.08 2.23
N GLU A 45 7.48 5.93 1.71
CA GLU A 45 8.51 5.48 0.76
C GLU A 45 9.64 4.71 1.48
N ILE A 46 9.93 5.03 2.74
CA ILE A 46 10.86 4.27 3.58
C ILE A 46 10.30 2.87 3.87
N TRP A 47 9.02 2.77 4.22
CA TRP A 47 8.31 1.50 4.40
C TRP A 47 8.36 0.65 3.14
N LYS A 48 8.11 1.25 1.97
CA LYS A 48 8.21 0.55 0.69
C LYS A 48 9.62 0.00 0.44
N ARG A 49 10.66 0.82 0.67
CA ARG A 49 12.05 0.39 0.51
C ARG A 49 12.44 -0.70 1.51
N PHE A 50 11.97 -0.61 2.75
CA PHE A 50 12.23 -1.60 3.80
C PHE A 50 11.55 -2.94 3.51
N THR A 51 10.28 -2.94 3.08
CA THR A 51 9.60 -4.16 2.63
C THR A 51 10.35 -4.81 1.46
N GLN A 52 10.83 -4.02 0.49
CA GLN A 52 11.61 -4.56 -0.63
C GLN A 52 12.95 -5.16 -0.19
N PHE A 53 13.61 -4.55 0.79
CA PHE A 53 14.83 -5.09 1.39
C PHE A 53 14.57 -6.46 2.04
N GLU A 54 13.55 -6.57 2.91
CA GLU A 54 13.24 -7.86 3.56
C GLU A 54 12.76 -8.92 2.57
N LYS A 55 12.07 -8.54 1.49
CA LYS A 55 11.73 -9.46 0.38
C LYS A 55 12.96 -10.04 -0.33
N THR A 56 14.05 -9.26 -0.39
CA THR A 56 15.25 -9.63 -1.16
C THR A 56 16.31 -10.32 -0.31
N TYR A 57 16.51 -9.87 0.93
CA TYR A 57 17.60 -10.29 1.81
C TYR A 57 17.11 -10.84 3.16
N GLY A 58 15.82 -10.74 3.47
CA GLY A 58 15.22 -11.20 4.71
C GLY A 58 14.75 -12.64 4.68
N ASP A 59 14.17 -13.08 5.81
CA ASP A 59 13.43 -14.32 5.89
C ASP A 59 11.91 -14.04 5.83
N LEU A 60 11.11 -15.10 5.63
CA LEU A 60 9.66 -14.96 5.55
C LEU A 60 9.08 -14.32 6.82
N ALA A 61 9.63 -14.64 7.99
CA ALA A 61 9.12 -14.14 9.27
C ALA A 61 9.42 -12.64 9.48
N SER A 62 10.60 -12.18 9.10
CA SER A 62 11.04 -10.78 9.19
C SER A 62 10.26 -9.92 8.20
N MET A 63 10.10 -10.40 6.96
CA MET A 63 9.26 -9.76 5.95
C MET A 63 7.82 -9.58 6.45
N LEU A 64 7.19 -10.64 6.97
CA LEU A 64 5.81 -10.57 7.47
C LEU A 64 5.65 -9.59 8.63
N LYS A 65 6.64 -9.52 9.54
CA LYS A 65 6.63 -8.54 10.64
C LYS A 65 6.69 -7.10 10.13
N VAL A 66 7.51 -6.83 9.11
CA VAL A 66 7.63 -5.50 8.51
C VAL A 66 6.36 -5.13 7.74
N GLU A 67 5.78 -6.06 6.99
CA GLU A 67 4.50 -5.85 6.29
C GLU A 67 3.36 -5.56 7.27
N GLN A 68 3.28 -6.29 8.37
CA GLN A 68 2.27 -6.08 9.39
C GLN A 68 2.42 -4.69 10.04
N ARG A 69 3.63 -4.32 10.45
CA ARG A 69 3.90 -2.98 11.01
C ARG A 69 3.61 -1.87 10.03
N ARG A 70 3.90 -2.07 8.74
CA ARG A 70 3.55 -1.12 7.67
C ARG A 70 2.05 -0.93 7.57
N LYS A 71 1.26 -2.02 7.63
CA LYS A 71 -0.21 -1.95 7.60
C LYS A 71 -0.75 -1.18 8.80
N GLU A 72 -0.25 -1.48 10.00
CA GLU A 72 -0.61 -0.78 11.24
C GLU A 72 -0.23 0.71 11.22
N ALA A 73 0.94 1.03 10.66
CA ALA A 73 1.43 2.40 10.56
C ALA A 73 0.80 3.19 9.40
N LEU A 74 0.01 2.59 8.51
CA LEU A 74 -0.60 3.29 7.36
C LEU A 74 -2.14 3.20 7.33
N SER A 75 -2.74 2.33 8.15
CA SER A 75 -4.19 2.20 8.28
C SER A 75 -4.88 3.50 8.73
N GLY A 76 -4.17 4.41 9.40
CA GLY A 76 -4.70 5.71 9.82
C GLY A 76 -4.75 6.79 8.74
N THR A 77 -4.10 6.59 7.59
CA THR A 77 -4.01 7.61 6.51
C THR A 77 -4.85 7.24 5.28
N ILE A 78 -5.15 5.96 5.10
CA ILE A 78 -5.97 5.45 4.00
C ILE A 78 -7.36 5.22 4.57
N GLU A 79 -8.31 6.10 4.21
CA GLU A 79 -9.70 5.96 4.63
C GLU A 79 -10.21 4.54 4.37
N GLU A 80 -10.86 3.99 5.41
CA GLU A 80 -11.42 2.65 5.48
C GLU A 80 -12.42 2.40 4.35
N GLY A 81 -11.93 1.91 3.22
CA GLY A 81 -12.74 1.82 2.00
C GLY A 81 -12.20 0.83 0.99
N ALA A 82 -11.85 -0.38 1.43
CA ALA A 82 -12.14 -1.65 0.74
C ALA A 82 -11.11 -2.74 1.02
N SER A 83 -11.66 -3.93 1.30
CA SER A 83 -11.03 -5.21 1.00
C SER A 83 -9.76 -5.58 1.78
N ALA A 84 -9.91 -5.81 3.08
CA ALA A 84 -8.89 -6.47 3.89
C ALA A 84 -8.66 -7.96 3.51
N LEU A 85 -9.56 -8.57 2.73
CA LEU A 85 -9.48 -9.99 2.35
C LEU A 85 -8.81 -10.20 0.98
N GLU A 86 -9.07 -9.35 -0.02
CA GLU A 86 -8.50 -9.57 -1.38
C GLU A 86 -7.13 -8.91 -1.55
N THR A 87 -6.85 -7.86 -0.78
CA THR A 87 -5.46 -7.43 -0.59
C THR A 87 -4.61 -8.59 -0.06
N SER A 88 -5.16 -9.56 0.69
CA SER A 88 -4.38 -10.72 1.15
C SER A 88 -3.88 -11.61 -0.01
N LEU A 89 -4.71 -11.86 -1.03
CA LEU A 89 -4.33 -12.71 -2.17
C LEU A 89 -3.40 -11.95 -3.14
N LEU A 90 -3.71 -10.69 -3.45
CA LEU A 90 -2.80 -9.87 -4.26
C LEU A 90 -1.45 -9.63 -3.56
N ASP A 91 -1.44 -9.47 -2.23
CA ASP A 91 -0.22 -9.37 -1.42
C ASP A 91 0.56 -10.68 -1.44
N LEU A 92 -0.11 -11.85 -1.43
CA LEU A 92 0.56 -13.13 -1.69
C LEU A 92 1.21 -13.16 -3.08
N ILE A 93 0.48 -12.79 -4.13
CA ILE A 93 0.99 -12.78 -5.50
C ILE A 93 2.20 -11.86 -5.64
N SER A 94 2.14 -10.67 -5.04
CA SER A 94 3.21 -9.67 -5.01
C SER A 94 4.40 -10.07 -4.12
N ARG A 95 4.21 -10.99 -3.17
CA ARG A 95 5.30 -11.55 -2.37
C ARG A 95 6.08 -12.63 -3.11
N TYR A 96 5.37 -13.46 -3.87
CA TYR A 96 5.98 -14.55 -4.62
C TYR A 96 6.38 -14.17 -6.05
N SER A 97 6.14 -12.93 -6.47
CA SER A 97 6.68 -12.43 -7.73
C SER A 97 8.18 -12.19 -7.61
N PHE A 98 8.92 -12.59 -8.64
CA PHE A 98 10.36 -12.36 -8.70
C PHE A 98 10.72 -11.80 -10.07
N LYS A 99 11.22 -10.56 -10.08
CA LYS A 99 11.46 -9.80 -11.31
C LYS A 99 10.18 -9.78 -12.18
N ASP A 100 10.25 -10.43 -13.32
CA ASP A 100 9.20 -10.43 -14.34
C ASP A 100 8.34 -11.72 -14.24
N LEU A 101 8.66 -12.61 -13.29
CA LEU A 101 7.95 -13.86 -13.05
C LEU A 101 6.84 -13.64 -12.03
N TRP A 102 5.63 -14.02 -12.45
CA TRP A 102 4.44 -14.04 -11.62
C TRP A 102 4.07 -15.48 -11.25
N PRO A 103 3.53 -15.71 -10.04
CA PRO A 103 3.12 -17.06 -9.61
C PRO A 103 1.88 -17.59 -10.36
N CYS A 104 1.16 -16.74 -11.10
CA CYS A 104 -0.04 -17.09 -11.84
C CYS A 104 0.02 -16.55 -13.28
N SER A 105 -0.85 -17.06 -14.16
CA SER A 105 -0.90 -16.59 -15.54
C SER A 105 -1.48 -15.16 -15.63
N SER A 106 -1.18 -14.44 -16.71
CA SER A 106 -1.78 -13.12 -16.97
C SER A 106 -3.30 -13.15 -16.96
N LYS A 107 -3.91 -14.25 -17.40
CA LYS A 107 -5.37 -14.41 -17.39
C LYS A 107 -5.91 -14.47 -15.96
N ASP A 108 -5.24 -15.23 -15.10
CA ASP A 108 -5.64 -15.37 -13.69
C ASP A 108 -5.51 -14.03 -12.96
N LEU A 109 -4.44 -13.28 -13.24
CA LEU A 109 -4.28 -11.91 -12.73
C LEU A 109 -5.41 -10.98 -13.20
N ASP A 110 -5.79 -11.03 -14.48
CA ASP A 110 -6.89 -10.24 -15.01
C ASP A 110 -8.24 -10.61 -14.38
N HIS A 111 -8.43 -11.88 -14.00
CA HIS A 111 -9.63 -12.32 -13.29
C HIS A 111 -9.69 -11.75 -11.87
N LEU A 112 -8.55 -11.74 -11.16
CA LEU A 112 -8.44 -11.16 -9.83
C LEU A 112 -8.70 -9.65 -9.85
N SER A 113 -8.09 -8.91 -10.77
CA SER A 113 -8.32 -7.47 -10.93
C SER A 113 -9.79 -7.13 -11.22
N ARG A 114 -10.44 -7.91 -12.09
CA ARG A 114 -11.88 -7.75 -12.38
C ARG A 114 -12.77 -8.08 -11.18
N GLN A 115 -12.40 -9.09 -10.39
CA GLN A 115 -13.13 -9.45 -9.19
C GLN A 115 -13.09 -8.32 -8.16
N GLU A 116 -11.95 -7.65 -7.99
CA GLU A 116 -11.85 -6.47 -7.14
C GLU A 116 -12.79 -5.36 -7.62
N GLU A 117 -12.76 -5.00 -8.90
CA GLU A 117 -13.64 -3.98 -9.48
C GLU A 117 -15.12 -4.28 -9.19
N LEU A 118 -15.56 -5.53 -9.38
CA LEU A 118 -16.93 -5.95 -9.11
C LEU A 118 -17.31 -5.85 -7.62
N GLN A 119 -16.37 -6.12 -6.71
CA GLN A 119 -16.60 -5.98 -5.27
C GLN A 119 -16.65 -4.52 -4.83
N PHE A 120 -15.82 -3.64 -5.41
CA PHE A 120 -15.93 -2.19 -5.21
C PHE A 120 -17.32 -1.67 -5.62
N HIS A 121 -17.84 -2.16 -6.75
CA HIS A 121 -19.18 -1.80 -7.24
C HIS A 121 -20.34 -2.40 -6.43
N GLN A 122 -20.11 -3.43 -5.62
CA GLN A 122 -21.13 -4.02 -4.71
C GLN A 122 -21.26 -3.30 -3.37
N THR A 123 -20.38 -2.34 -3.05
CA THR A 123 -20.53 -1.54 -1.84
C THR A 123 -21.74 -0.59 -1.98
N PRO A 124 -22.73 -0.65 -1.06
CA PRO A 124 -24.01 0.03 -1.25
C PRO A 124 -23.87 1.55 -1.35
N LEU A 125 -22.83 2.15 -0.74
CA LEU A 125 -22.57 3.59 -0.79
C LEU A 125 -22.13 4.09 -2.19
N LEU A 126 -21.37 3.29 -2.95
CA LEU A 126 -20.95 3.65 -4.31
C LEU A 126 -22.04 3.37 -5.35
N GLN A 127 -22.95 2.43 -5.06
CA GLN A 127 -24.11 2.14 -5.90
C GLN A 127 -25.05 3.36 -6.02
N PHE A 128 -25.17 4.19 -4.97
CA PHE A 128 -25.98 5.42 -5.03
C PHE A 128 -25.36 6.53 -5.89
N LEU A 129 -24.03 6.64 -5.94
CA LEU A 129 -23.32 7.65 -6.74
C LEU A 129 -23.25 7.31 -8.24
N LEU A 130 -23.39 6.02 -8.58
CA LEU A 130 -23.35 5.52 -9.97
C LEU A 130 -24.74 5.32 -10.59
N LEU A 131 -25.83 5.46 -9.82
CA LEU A 131 -27.18 5.43 -10.40
C LEU A 131 -27.42 6.68 -11.26
N PRO A 132 -27.95 6.53 -12.49
CA PRO A 132 -28.23 7.66 -13.40
C PRO A 132 -29.26 8.66 -12.85
N ILE A 133 -29.92 8.33 -11.74
CA ILE A 133 -30.89 9.16 -11.02
C ILE A 133 -30.24 10.41 -10.43
N CYS A 134 -28.95 10.37 -10.06
CA CYS A 134 -28.22 11.51 -9.48
C CYS A 134 -27.67 12.51 -10.51
N ARG A 135 -27.91 12.29 -11.82
CA ARG A 135 -27.62 13.28 -12.89
C ARG A 135 -28.83 14.13 -13.29
N ILE A 136 -29.93 14.06 -12.52
CA ILE A 136 -31.12 14.90 -12.74
C ILE A 136 -31.06 16.06 -11.73
N PRO A 137 -30.80 17.31 -12.18
CA PRO A 137 -30.54 18.45 -11.29
C PRO A 137 -31.64 18.74 -10.26
N TRP A 138 -32.88 18.33 -10.54
CA TRP A 138 -34.04 18.64 -9.70
C TRP A 138 -34.17 17.70 -8.50
N LEU A 139 -33.57 16.51 -8.55
CA LEU A 139 -33.56 15.56 -7.44
C LEU A 139 -32.52 15.93 -6.37
N GLN A 140 -31.46 16.67 -6.71
CA GLN A 140 -30.51 17.22 -5.74
C GLN A 140 -31.16 18.27 -4.80
N LEU A 141 -32.12 19.04 -5.31
CA LEU A 141 -32.90 19.98 -4.50
C LEU A 141 -33.86 19.29 -3.53
N LEU A 142 -34.39 18.13 -3.90
CA LEU A 142 -35.33 17.37 -3.07
C LEU A 142 -34.62 16.69 -1.88
N VAL A 143 -33.38 16.24 -2.07
CA VAL A 143 -32.53 15.70 -0.98
C VAL A 143 -32.13 16.80 0.01
N LEU A 144 -31.86 18.03 -0.45
CA LEU A 144 -31.55 19.17 0.42
C LEU A 144 -32.75 19.72 1.21
N LEU A 145 -33.98 19.46 0.74
CA LEU A 145 -35.22 19.88 1.40
C LEU A 145 -35.72 18.91 2.47
N GLN A 146 -35.10 17.73 2.58
CA GLN A 146 -35.50 16.69 3.54
C GLN A 146 -34.54 16.58 4.73
N THR A 147 -33.52 17.44 4.79
CA THR A 147 -32.59 17.59 5.92
C THR A 147 -32.84 18.89 6.68
N HIS A 148 -34.10 19.16 7.01
CA HIS A 148 -34.47 20.19 7.99
C HIS A 148 -35.55 19.69 8.94
#